data_AF-A0A381T2Z0-F1
#
_entry.id   AF-A0A381T2Z0-F1
#
_cell.length_a   1.000
_cell.length_b   1.000
_cell.length_c   1.000
_cell.angle_alpha   90.00
_cell.angle_beta   90.00
_cell.angle_gamma   90.00
#
_symmetry.space_group_name_H-M   'P 1'
#
loop_
_entity.id
_entity.type
_entity.pdbx_description
1 polymer ?
#
loop_
_entity_poly.entity_id
_entity_poly.type
_entity_poly.pdbx_seq_one_letter_code
_entity_poly.pdbx_strand_id
1 'polypeptide(L)'
;MTTEEKRDVYATTAGWTAAAGGNPDGAREVLIAIGGLSGGTANTAGLAAATVSSVNWNIATFDKSAGGTLSITVNYNEAVDVVTTGGTPTIAVTGTGGRNHVLDYSGGTGTNRLTFIEPIAGGNAATNADDVLSVAAQNIAKNSGTIKDAGASTNAQIAISAGVGTAAGTITVVA
;
A
#
# COMPACT_ATOMS: atom_id res chain seq x y z
N MET A 1 -3.84 -23.29 18.15
CA MET A 1 -4.29 -23.39 19.56
C MET A 1 -4.17 -24.82 20.03
N THR A 2 -3.39 -25.05 21.09
CA THR A 2 -3.35 -26.30 21.85
C THR A 2 -4.71 -26.57 22.49
N THR A 3 -4.92 -27.79 22.99
CA THR A 3 -6.17 -28.15 23.70
C THR A 3 -6.39 -27.29 24.95
N GLU A 4 -5.32 -26.87 25.61
CA GLU A 4 -5.38 -26.01 26.79
C GLU A 4 -5.78 -24.59 26.40
N GLU A 5 -5.16 -24.02 25.36
CA GLU A 5 -5.52 -22.69 24.85
C GLU A 5 -7.00 -22.62 24.40
N LYS A 6 -7.56 -23.71 23.86
CA LYS A 6 -8.98 -23.77 23.47
C LYS A 6 -9.93 -23.77 24.67
N ARG A 7 -9.53 -24.34 25.80
CA ARG A 7 -10.34 -24.40 27.03
C ARG A 7 -10.35 -23.05 27.75
N ASP A 8 -9.27 -22.30 27.63
CA ASP A 8 -9.10 -21.04 28.35
C ASP A 8 -9.85 -19.85 27.73
N VAL A 9 -10.37 -20.02 26.49
CA VAL A 9 -11.23 -19.05 25.81
C VAL A 9 -12.70 -19.48 25.92
N TYR A 10 -13.48 -18.75 26.72
CA TYR A 10 -14.91 -19.01 26.90
C TYR A 10 -15.71 -17.72 27.05
N ALA A 11 -17.04 -17.83 26.89
CA ALA A 11 -17.96 -16.70 27.00
C ALA A 11 -18.37 -16.44 28.46
N THR A 12 -18.51 -15.17 28.81
CA THR A 12 -19.04 -14.67 30.09
C THR A 12 -20.13 -13.62 29.84
N THR A 13 -20.77 -13.13 30.90
CA THR A 13 -21.72 -12.02 30.82
C THR A 13 -21.11 -10.72 30.27
N ALA A 14 -19.78 -10.55 30.37
CA ALA A 14 -19.06 -9.39 29.85
C ALA A 14 -18.52 -9.58 28.42
N GLY A 15 -18.62 -10.79 27.84
CA GLY A 15 -18.09 -11.14 26.52
C GLY A 15 -17.22 -12.40 26.52
N TRP A 16 -16.58 -12.68 25.38
CA TRP A 16 -15.55 -13.72 25.27
C TRP A 16 -14.30 -13.28 26.02
N THR A 17 -13.60 -14.20 26.66
CA THR A 17 -12.47 -13.83 27.50
C THR A 17 -11.41 -14.91 27.52
N ALA A 18 -10.16 -14.47 27.55
CA ALA A 18 -8.97 -15.29 27.58
C ALA A 18 -8.08 -14.85 28.75
N ALA A 19 -7.18 -15.72 29.19
CA ALA A 19 -6.22 -15.38 30.23
C ALA A 19 -5.07 -14.55 29.62
N ALA A 20 -4.67 -13.46 30.29
CA ALA A 20 -3.64 -12.56 29.79
C ALA A 20 -2.29 -13.28 29.63
N GLY A 21 -1.61 -13.04 28.50
CA GLY A 21 -0.26 -13.55 28.25
C GLY A 21 -0.12 -15.08 28.19
N GLY A 22 -1.23 -15.83 28.01
CA GLY A 22 -1.20 -17.30 27.97
C GLY A 22 -1.00 -17.98 29.33
N ASN A 23 -1.05 -17.22 30.43
CA ASN A 23 -1.06 -17.77 31.78
C ASN A 23 -2.52 -18.03 32.20
N PRO A 24 -2.98 -19.28 32.36
CA PRO A 24 -4.37 -19.60 32.71
C PRO A 24 -4.83 -18.99 34.04
N ASP A 25 -3.89 -18.71 34.94
CA ASP A 25 -4.14 -18.10 36.26
C ASP A 25 -4.00 -16.56 36.24
N GLY A 26 -3.73 -15.96 35.08
CA GLY A 26 -3.58 -14.52 34.90
C GLY A 26 -4.90 -13.76 34.99
N ALA A 27 -4.80 -12.43 35.12
CA ALA A 27 -5.95 -11.54 34.94
C ALA A 27 -6.60 -11.82 33.58
N ARG A 28 -7.93 -11.89 33.54
CA ARG A 28 -8.68 -12.26 32.33
C ARG A 28 -9.03 -11.01 31.54
N GLU A 29 -8.76 -11.02 30.24
CA GLU A 29 -9.10 -9.93 29.33
C GLU A 29 -10.38 -10.26 28.58
N VAL A 30 -11.19 -9.25 28.28
CA VAL A 30 -12.36 -9.41 27.40
C VAL A 30 -11.87 -9.27 25.97
N LEU A 31 -12.05 -10.34 25.20
CA LEU A 31 -11.81 -10.35 23.76
C LEU A 31 -12.99 -9.65 23.08
N ILE A 32 -12.74 -8.44 22.60
CA ILE A 32 -13.67 -7.70 21.76
C ILE A 32 -13.15 -7.78 20.32
N ALA A 33 -13.86 -8.50 19.46
CA ALA A 33 -13.69 -8.36 18.03
C ALA A 33 -14.56 -7.17 17.57
N ILE A 34 -13.94 -6.01 17.37
CA ILE A 34 -14.62 -4.85 16.80
C ILE A 34 -14.55 -4.98 15.27
N GLY A 35 -15.70 -5.26 14.65
CA GLY A 35 -15.82 -5.20 13.20
C GLY A 35 -15.52 -3.79 12.71
N GLY A 36 -14.65 -3.66 11.69
CA GLY A 36 -14.30 -2.38 11.11
C GLY A 36 -13.27 -1.57 11.90
N LEU A 37 -12.45 -2.14 12.78
CA LEU A 37 -11.39 -1.38 13.47
C LEU A 37 -10.41 -0.65 12.50
N SER A 38 -10.19 -1.21 11.31
CA SER A 38 -9.42 -0.59 10.22
C SER A 38 -10.22 0.37 9.33
N GLY A 39 -11.39 0.85 9.80
CA GLY A 39 -12.31 1.73 9.06
C GLY A 39 -13.48 2.21 9.93
N GLY A 40 -13.29 2.29 11.25
CA GLY A 40 -14.35 2.22 12.25
C GLY A 40 -14.56 3.54 12.95
N THR A 41 -15.67 4.16 12.62
CA THR A 41 -16.23 5.39 13.19
C THR A 41 -16.51 5.28 14.69
N ALA A 42 -15.48 5.39 15.52
CA ALA A 42 -15.57 5.99 16.84
C ALA A 42 -14.96 7.40 16.77
N ASN A 43 -15.70 8.33 16.17
CA ASN A 43 -15.43 9.77 16.17
C ASN A 43 -13.97 10.20 15.84
N THR A 44 -13.65 10.21 14.54
CA THR A 44 -12.64 11.04 13.81
C THR A 44 -11.38 10.38 13.24
N ALA A 45 -10.98 9.17 13.62
CA ALA A 45 -9.94 8.45 12.86
C ALA A 45 -9.99 6.97 13.23
N GLY A 46 -9.51 6.09 12.34
CA GLY A 46 -8.88 4.86 12.81
C GLY A 46 -7.77 5.15 13.83
N LEU A 47 -7.05 4.14 14.29
CA LEU A 47 -5.96 4.34 15.25
C LEU A 47 -4.87 5.31 14.74
N ALA A 48 -4.81 5.57 13.43
CA ALA A 48 -4.09 6.65 12.76
C ALA A 48 -4.66 6.85 11.33
N ALA A 49 -4.10 7.77 10.55
CA ALA A 49 -4.36 7.84 9.10
C ALA A 49 -3.61 6.71 8.38
N ALA A 50 -4.14 6.27 7.23
CA ALA A 50 -3.48 5.26 6.40
C ALA A 50 -2.05 5.67 6.03
N THR A 51 -1.09 4.79 6.27
CA THR A 51 0.35 4.98 6.02
C THR A 51 0.85 4.03 4.94
N VAL A 52 1.82 4.48 4.14
CA VAL A 52 2.47 3.64 3.12
C VAL A 52 3.38 2.63 3.82
N SER A 53 3.09 1.34 3.65
CA SER A 53 3.82 0.23 4.27
C SER A 53 4.88 -0.36 3.36
N SER A 54 4.62 -0.44 2.06
CA SER A 54 5.60 -0.87 1.05
C SER A 54 5.26 -0.35 -0.33
N VAL A 55 6.25 -0.37 -1.21
CA VAL A 55 6.07 -0.19 -2.65
C VAL A 55 6.72 -1.38 -3.34
N ASN A 56 6.03 -1.97 -4.32
CA ASN A 56 6.50 -3.18 -5.00
C ASN A 56 6.35 -3.02 -6.51
N TRP A 57 7.38 -3.42 -7.25
CA TRP A 57 7.24 -3.65 -8.68
C TRP A 57 6.38 -4.89 -8.93
N ASN A 58 5.46 -4.79 -9.89
CA ASN A 58 4.66 -5.92 -10.37
C ASN A 58 5.32 -6.64 -11.55
N ILE A 59 6.50 -6.17 -11.96
CA ILE A 59 7.34 -6.73 -13.03
C ILE A 59 8.77 -6.87 -12.50
N ALA A 60 9.52 -7.84 -13.03
CA ALA A 60 10.92 -8.05 -12.66
C ALA A 60 11.90 -7.37 -13.64
N THR A 61 11.52 -7.28 -14.91
CA THR A 61 12.31 -6.72 -16.02
C THR A 61 11.39 -6.01 -17.00
N PHE A 62 11.93 -5.08 -17.77
CA PHE A 62 11.20 -4.42 -18.86
C PHE A 62 11.97 -4.60 -20.18
N ASP A 63 11.36 -5.21 -21.19
CA ASP A 63 11.98 -5.42 -22.51
C ASP A 63 11.62 -4.23 -23.42
N LYS A 64 12.62 -3.43 -23.80
CA LYS A 64 12.38 -2.26 -24.66
C LYS A 64 12.07 -2.61 -26.10
N SER A 65 12.49 -3.78 -26.58
CA SER A 65 12.23 -4.23 -27.95
C SER A 65 10.76 -4.65 -28.11
N ALA A 66 10.23 -5.36 -27.11
CA ALA A 66 8.81 -5.75 -27.07
C ALA A 66 7.88 -4.62 -26.58
N GLY A 67 8.38 -3.75 -25.70
CA GLY A 67 7.54 -2.84 -24.91
C GLY A 67 6.79 -3.57 -23.81
N GLY A 68 5.89 -2.86 -23.14
CA GLY A 68 5.09 -3.43 -22.06
C GLY A 68 4.50 -2.36 -21.17
N THR A 69 4.22 -2.73 -19.93
CA THR A 69 3.64 -1.83 -18.93
C THR A 69 4.51 -1.82 -17.69
N LEU A 70 5.08 -0.66 -17.34
CA LEU A 70 5.63 -0.45 -16.01
C LEU A 70 4.45 -0.49 -15.03
N SER A 71 4.59 -1.27 -13.95
CA SER A 71 3.51 -1.47 -13.00
C SER A 71 4.05 -1.58 -11.58
N ILE A 72 3.48 -0.78 -10.69
CA ILE A 72 3.85 -0.69 -9.28
C ILE A 72 2.58 -0.79 -8.43
N THR A 73 2.68 -1.49 -7.30
CA THR A 73 1.67 -1.45 -6.24
C THR A 73 2.22 -0.73 -5.02
N VAL A 74 1.50 0.28 -4.57
CA VAL A 74 1.69 0.92 -3.26
C VAL A 74 0.77 0.27 -2.25
N ASN A 75 1.34 -0.28 -1.20
CA ASN A 75 0.60 -0.90 -0.11
C ASN A 75 0.46 0.09 1.05
N TYR A 76 -0.74 0.16 1.59
CA TYR A 76 -1.07 0.86 2.82
C TYR A 76 -1.29 -0.14 3.96
N ASN A 77 -1.16 0.32 5.20
CA ASN A 77 -1.48 -0.46 6.39
C ASN A 77 -3.00 -0.70 6.55
N GLU A 78 -3.84 0.13 5.92
CA GLU A 78 -5.29 0.01 5.90
C GLU A 78 -5.86 0.45 4.55
N ALA A 79 -7.17 0.31 4.36
CA ALA A 79 -7.81 0.64 3.09
C ALA A 79 -7.82 2.16 2.84
N VAL A 80 -7.74 2.55 1.57
CA VAL A 80 -7.79 3.96 1.16
C VAL A 80 -8.79 4.19 0.03
N ASP A 81 -9.44 5.34 0.06
CA ASP A 81 -10.36 5.81 -0.98
C ASP A 81 -9.67 6.80 -1.90
N VAL A 82 -9.75 6.53 -3.22
CA VAL A 82 -9.16 7.36 -4.26
C VAL A 82 -10.26 8.00 -5.10
N VAL A 83 -10.23 9.33 -5.22
CA VAL A 83 -11.14 10.07 -6.11
C VAL A 83 -10.33 10.68 -7.24
N THR A 84 -10.68 10.33 -8.48
CA THR A 84 -9.99 10.77 -9.70
C THR A 84 -10.76 11.82 -10.50
N THR A 85 -11.96 12.23 -10.05
CA THR A 85 -12.80 13.20 -10.78
C THR A 85 -12.14 14.57 -10.95
N GLY A 86 -11.29 14.98 -10.00
CA GLY A 86 -10.49 16.22 -10.09
C GLY A 86 -9.15 16.05 -10.82
N GLY A 87 -8.72 14.80 -11.02
CA GLY A 87 -7.50 14.39 -11.70
C GLY A 87 -6.91 13.10 -11.10
N THR A 88 -5.95 12.51 -11.82
CA THR A 88 -5.47 11.14 -11.54
C THR A 88 -4.15 11.19 -10.76
N PRO A 89 -4.05 10.55 -9.58
CA PRO A 89 -2.78 10.47 -8.86
C PRO A 89 -1.68 9.78 -9.66
N THR A 90 -0.44 10.22 -9.51
CA THR A 90 0.73 9.66 -10.19
C THR A 90 1.90 9.38 -9.25
N ILE A 91 2.76 8.47 -9.70
CA ILE A 91 4.04 8.15 -9.07
C ILE A 91 5.15 8.33 -10.10
N ALA A 92 6.24 9.00 -9.72
CA ALA A 92 7.40 9.10 -10.59
C ALA A 92 8.30 7.87 -10.43
N VAL A 93 8.94 7.47 -11.52
CA VAL A 93 10.02 6.47 -11.53
C VAL A 93 11.23 7.16 -12.12
N THR A 94 12.35 7.10 -11.39
CA THR A 94 13.63 7.64 -11.86
C THR A 94 14.35 6.59 -12.68
N GLY A 95 14.75 6.95 -13.89
CA GLY A 95 15.60 6.14 -14.76
C GLY A 95 16.99 6.73 -14.93
N THR A 96 17.96 5.87 -15.18
CA THR A 96 19.34 6.29 -15.51
C THR A 96 19.37 7.18 -16.75
N GLY A 97 20.30 8.16 -16.74
CA GLY A 97 20.41 9.12 -17.84
C GLY A 97 19.22 10.09 -17.95
N GLY A 98 18.39 10.20 -16.91
CA GLY A 98 17.25 11.13 -16.87
C GLY A 98 15.99 10.63 -17.57
N ARG A 99 15.95 9.35 -17.95
CA ARG A 99 14.78 8.68 -18.54
C ARG A 99 13.73 8.38 -17.47
N ASN A 100 13.14 9.45 -16.96
CA ASN A 100 12.14 9.39 -15.91
C ASN A 100 10.77 9.05 -16.50
N HIS A 101 9.98 8.39 -15.66
CA HIS A 101 8.69 7.83 -15.97
C HIS A 101 7.64 8.34 -14.97
N VAL A 102 6.38 8.38 -15.39
CA VAL A 102 5.27 8.83 -14.55
C VAL A 102 4.14 7.85 -14.74
N LEU A 103 3.89 7.05 -13.71
CA LEU A 103 2.86 6.03 -13.71
C LEU A 103 1.57 6.60 -13.15
N ASP A 104 0.47 6.42 -13.88
CA ASP A 104 -0.87 6.85 -13.51
C ASP A 104 -1.54 5.81 -12.61
N TYR A 105 -2.28 6.28 -11.61
CA TYR A 105 -3.17 5.43 -10.82
C TYR A 105 -4.17 4.69 -11.73
N SER A 106 -4.21 3.36 -11.63
CA SER A 106 -5.05 2.50 -12.46
C SER A 106 -6.17 1.77 -11.70
N GLY A 107 -6.09 1.67 -10.37
CA GLY A 107 -7.12 0.99 -9.57
C GLY A 107 -6.68 0.62 -8.16
N GLY A 108 -7.64 0.13 -7.37
CA GLY A 108 -7.42 -0.31 -5.98
C GLY A 108 -8.13 0.48 -4.89
N THR A 109 -8.94 1.49 -5.24
CA THR A 109 -9.77 2.25 -4.29
C THR A 109 -10.65 1.34 -3.43
N GLY A 110 -10.84 1.70 -2.17
CA GLY A 110 -11.54 0.89 -1.18
C GLY A 110 -10.72 -0.32 -0.67
N THR A 111 -9.46 -0.46 -1.12
CA THR A 111 -8.52 -1.48 -0.65
C THR A 111 -7.25 -0.84 -0.13
N ASN A 112 -6.36 -1.64 0.48
CA ASN A 112 -5.06 -1.16 0.93
C ASN A 112 -3.96 -1.24 -0.14
N ARG A 113 -4.31 -1.54 -1.40
CA ARG A 113 -3.34 -1.72 -2.49
C ARG A 113 -3.74 -0.87 -3.68
N LEU A 114 -2.94 0.16 -3.95
CA LEU A 114 -3.14 1.02 -5.11
C LEU A 114 -2.16 0.65 -6.21
N THR A 115 -2.66 0.43 -7.42
CA THR A 115 -1.83 0.11 -8.58
C THR A 115 -1.62 1.35 -9.44
N PHE A 116 -0.39 1.55 -9.88
CA PHE A 116 0.03 2.61 -10.79
C PHE A 116 0.70 1.97 -12.02
N ILE A 117 0.38 2.44 -13.22
CA ILE A 117 0.89 1.87 -14.46
C ILE A 117 1.34 2.94 -15.47
N GLU A 118 2.29 2.58 -16.34
CA GLU A 118 2.65 3.34 -17.55
C GLU A 118 2.88 2.35 -18.71
N PRO A 119 1.99 2.31 -19.72
CA PRO A 119 2.23 1.53 -20.93
C PRO A 119 3.25 2.23 -21.84
N ILE A 120 4.24 1.48 -22.28
CA ILE A 120 5.33 1.96 -23.14
C ILE A 120 5.44 1.02 -24.34
N ALA A 121 5.32 1.59 -25.55
CA ALA A 121 5.45 0.83 -26.79
C ALA A 121 6.88 0.29 -27.00
N GLY A 122 6.99 -0.82 -27.73
CA GLY A 122 8.29 -1.35 -28.17
C GLY A 122 9.06 -0.35 -29.02
N GLY A 123 10.39 -0.33 -28.86
CA GLY A 123 11.29 0.60 -29.55
C GLY A 123 11.21 2.05 -29.08
N ASN A 124 10.47 2.37 -28.03
CA ASN A 124 10.31 3.75 -27.56
C ASN A 124 11.62 4.32 -26.97
N ALA A 125 11.94 5.56 -27.31
CA ALA A 125 13.13 6.28 -26.83
C ALA A 125 13.09 6.65 -25.34
N ALA A 126 11.93 6.50 -24.68
CA ALA A 126 11.76 6.71 -23.25
C ALA A 126 12.57 5.71 -22.40
N THR A 127 12.95 4.56 -22.95
CA THR A 127 13.79 3.56 -22.28
C THR A 127 15.00 3.21 -23.14
N ASN A 128 16.10 2.80 -22.54
CA ASN A 128 17.29 2.25 -23.19
C ASN A 128 17.74 0.96 -22.50
N ALA A 129 18.45 0.10 -23.25
CA ALA A 129 19.07 -1.07 -22.66
C ALA A 129 19.97 -0.65 -21.49
N ASP A 130 19.99 -1.46 -20.44
CA ASP A 130 20.71 -1.23 -19.20
C ASP A 130 20.18 -0.06 -18.36
N ASP A 131 19.03 0.52 -18.71
CA ASP A 131 18.42 1.50 -17.83
C ASP A 131 18.01 0.86 -16.50
N VAL A 132 18.36 1.52 -15.40
CA VAL A 132 17.95 1.10 -14.05
C VAL A 132 16.83 2.02 -13.59
N LEU A 133 15.66 1.43 -13.32
CA LEU A 133 14.45 2.14 -12.91
C LEU A 133 14.20 1.97 -11.41
N SER A 134 13.88 3.06 -10.71
CA SER A 134 13.67 3.07 -9.26
C SER A 134 12.57 4.06 -8.84
N VAL A 135 11.86 3.75 -7.75
CA VAL A 135 10.78 4.62 -7.22
C VAL A 135 11.34 5.73 -6.32
N ALA A 136 12.43 5.46 -5.60
CA ALA A 136 13.07 6.37 -4.65
C ALA A 136 12.11 7.01 -3.61
N ALA A 137 12.64 7.89 -2.76
CA ALA A 137 11.83 8.67 -1.82
C ALA A 137 11.09 9.77 -2.58
N GLN A 138 9.77 9.88 -2.39
CA GLN A 138 8.95 10.90 -3.06
C GLN A 138 7.57 11.00 -2.41
N ASN A 139 6.76 11.95 -2.87
CA ASN A 139 5.34 11.97 -2.58
C ASN A 139 4.55 11.50 -3.81
N ILE A 140 3.48 10.75 -3.59
CA ILE A 140 2.47 10.50 -4.62
C ILE A 140 1.87 11.85 -5.02
N ALA A 141 1.96 12.19 -6.30
CA ALA A 141 1.39 13.43 -6.83
C ALA A 141 -0.11 13.21 -6.99
N LYS A 142 -0.95 13.95 -6.25
CA LYS A 142 -2.40 13.74 -6.31
C LYS A 142 -3.05 14.27 -7.59
N ASN A 143 -2.41 15.23 -8.27
CA ASN A 143 -2.92 15.90 -9.47
C ASN A 143 -4.40 16.29 -9.34
N SER A 144 -4.75 17.03 -8.28
CA SER A 144 -6.13 17.44 -7.97
C SER A 144 -7.13 16.32 -7.63
N GLY A 145 -6.69 15.05 -7.63
CA GLY A 145 -7.40 13.94 -7.00
C GLY A 145 -7.21 13.89 -5.47
N THR A 146 -7.75 12.84 -4.84
CA THR A 146 -7.57 12.60 -3.40
C THR A 146 -7.21 11.16 -3.11
N ILE A 147 -6.45 10.94 -2.03
CA ILE A 147 -6.21 9.64 -1.41
C ILE A 147 -6.50 9.83 0.07
N LYS A 148 -7.55 9.16 0.57
CA LYS A 148 -8.05 9.31 1.94
C LYS A 148 -8.09 7.96 2.63
N ASP A 149 -8.03 7.98 3.95
CA ASP A 149 -8.37 6.82 4.76
C ASP A 149 -9.82 6.39 4.44
N ALA A 150 -10.04 5.10 4.22
CA ALA A 150 -11.29 4.60 3.67
C ALA A 150 -12.45 4.85 4.63
N GLY A 151 -13.54 5.44 4.12
CA GLY A 151 -14.70 5.80 4.93
C GLY A 151 -14.46 6.98 5.91
N ALA A 152 -13.31 7.66 5.83
CA ALA A 152 -12.96 8.81 6.67
C ALA A 152 -12.75 10.09 5.86
N SER A 153 -12.75 11.25 6.53
CA SER A 153 -12.40 12.53 5.93
C SER A 153 -10.89 12.81 5.91
N THR A 154 -10.12 12.04 6.68
CA THR A 154 -8.68 12.16 6.87
C THR A 154 -7.91 11.76 5.61
N ASN A 155 -6.88 12.52 5.26
CA ASN A 155 -6.00 12.17 4.14
C ASN A 155 -5.08 11.02 4.52
N ALA A 156 -4.87 10.09 3.59
CA ALA A 156 -3.81 9.09 3.72
C ALA A 156 -2.44 9.76 3.55
N GLN A 157 -1.40 9.13 4.12
CA GLN A 157 -0.01 9.50 3.88
C GLN A 157 0.32 9.31 2.40
N ILE A 158 0.80 10.37 1.74
CA ILE A 158 1.27 10.29 0.35
C ILE A 158 2.78 10.18 0.24
N ALA A 159 3.51 10.35 1.35
CA ALA A 159 4.96 10.24 1.39
C ALA A 159 5.39 8.76 1.33
N ILE A 160 6.22 8.46 0.35
CA ILE A 160 7.02 7.24 0.24
C ILE A 160 8.37 7.57 0.85
N SER A 161 8.64 7.02 2.04
CA SER A 161 9.89 7.27 2.76
C SER A 161 11.09 6.72 1.97
N ALA A 162 12.30 7.21 2.26
CA ALA A 162 13.51 6.68 1.64
C ALA A 162 13.67 5.17 1.89
N GLY A 163 13.37 4.69 3.11
CA GLY A 163 13.42 3.27 3.42
C GLY A 163 12.46 2.44 2.57
N VAL A 164 11.21 2.90 2.42
CA VAL A 164 10.21 2.21 1.58
C VAL A 164 10.59 2.26 0.10
N GLY A 165 11.02 3.42 -0.41
CA GLY A 165 11.43 3.59 -1.79
C GLY A 165 12.65 2.75 -2.17
N THR A 166 13.64 2.65 -1.27
CA THR A 166 14.80 1.75 -1.45
C THR A 166 14.40 0.28 -1.37
N ALA A 167 13.51 -0.09 -0.44
CA ALA A 167 13.05 -1.47 -0.29
C ALA A 167 12.23 -1.99 -1.48
N ALA A 168 11.64 -1.09 -2.28
CA ALA A 168 10.98 -1.46 -3.54
C ALA A 168 11.95 -2.09 -4.55
N GLY A 169 13.26 -1.84 -4.42
CA GLY A 169 14.27 -2.30 -5.35
C GLY A 169 14.23 -1.58 -6.70
N THR A 170 15.00 -2.12 -7.64
CA THR A 170 15.11 -1.59 -9.00
C THR A 170 14.79 -2.68 -10.02
N ILE A 171 14.33 -2.28 -11.20
CA ILE A 171 14.28 -3.16 -12.37
C ILE A 171 15.24 -2.65 -13.44
N THR A 172 15.73 -3.57 -14.26
CA THR A 172 16.62 -3.25 -15.39
C THR A 172 15.86 -3.40 -16.71
N VAL A 173 16.05 -2.43 -17.60
CA VAL A 173 15.57 -2.50 -18.97
C VAL A 173 16.51 -3.38 -19.79
N VAL A 174 15.94 -4.36 -20.49
CA VAL A 174 16.64 -5.26 -21.41
C VAL A 174 16.23 -4.97 -22.86
N ALA A 175 16.98 -5.51 -23.82
CA ALA A 175 16.74 -5.34 -25.26
C ALA A 175 16.68 -6.67 -26.00
#